data_AF-A0A1X0AST6-F1
#
_entry.id   AF-A0A1X0AST6-F1
#
_cell.length_a   1.000
_cell.length_b   1.000
_cell.length_c   1.000
_cell.angle_alpha   90.00
_cell.angle_beta   90.00
_cell.angle_gamma   90.00
#
_symmetry.space_group_name_H-M   'P 1'
#
loop_
_entity.id
_entity.type
_entity.pdbx_description
1 polymer ?
#
loop_
_entity_poly.entity_id
_entity_poly.type
_entity_poly.pdbx_seq_one_letter_code
_entity_poly.pdbx_strand_id
1 'polypeptide(L)'
;MTEQFRDAPIFDADQHMYETADALTKFLPEKYSRAGENTEGLTLREMQGKSVEAPAATRKPEDRVKELDRQGVVEALNYPTLGSLVEHSSADDPQLTLAIIHALNEWIHEHWGFDHLGRVFTTPIINLSEVDAAQRELEWVLDHGAKVALIKPGPVNGLHGWLSPALPEFDPLWRDIEAVGLPIVLHASYPPLDDYVNKWEPPRTYDFIGDNARRFMGLPIANPDPAALRAPAHA
;
A
#
# COMPACT_ATOMS: atom_id res chain seq x y z
N MET A 1 -21.25 -27.73 -10.12
CA MET A 1 -19.89 -27.18 -10.20
C MET A 1 -19.62 -26.91 -11.66
N THR A 2 -19.41 -25.65 -12.04
CA THR A 2 -18.91 -25.29 -13.36
C THR A 2 -17.47 -25.78 -13.49
N GLU A 3 -17.12 -26.40 -14.62
CA GLU A 3 -15.74 -26.80 -14.89
C GLU A 3 -14.83 -25.56 -14.96
N GLN A 4 -13.68 -25.62 -14.29
CA GLN A 4 -12.67 -24.55 -14.32
C GLN A 4 -12.04 -24.51 -15.73
N PHE A 5 -11.98 -23.34 -16.37
CA PHE A 5 -11.30 -23.17 -17.65
C PHE A 5 -9.80 -23.50 -17.51
N ARG A 6 -9.28 -24.39 -18.35
CA ARG A 6 -7.87 -24.86 -18.32
C ARG A 6 -7.20 -24.92 -19.69
N ASP A 7 -7.88 -24.42 -20.73
CA ASP A 7 -7.40 -24.52 -22.11
C ASP A 7 -6.27 -23.52 -22.43
N ALA A 8 -6.06 -22.52 -21.57
CA ALA A 8 -4.96 -21.57 -21.64
C ALA A 8 -4.48 -21.19 -20.22
N PRO A 9 -3.21 -20.78 -20.07
CA PRO A 9 -2.70 -20.27 -18.80
C PRO A 9 -3.39 -18.95 -18.43
N ILE A 10 -3.76 -18.82 -17.16
CA ILE A 10 -4.31 -17.58 -16.60
C ILE A 10 -3.22 -16.90 -15.78
N PHE A 11 -3.03 -15.60 -16.00
CA PHE A 11 -2.14 -14.74 -15.22
C PHE A 11 -3.02 -13.70 -14.54
N ASP A 12 -2.96 -13.63 -13.22
CA ASP A 12 -3.79 -12.73 -12.44
C ASP A 12 -3.02 -11.44 -12.15
N ALA A 13 -3.49 -10.33 -12.72
CA ALA A 13 -2.82 -9.05 -12.58
C ALA A 13 -3.21 -8.31 -11.29
N ASP A 14 -4.11 -8.84 -10.45
CA ASP A 14 -4.63 -8.12 -9.30
C ASP A 14 -5.07 -9.05 -8.15
N GLN A 15 -4.10 -9.38 -7.28
CA GLN A 15 -4.37 -10.05 -6.01
C GLN A 15 -3.87 -9.22 -4.84
N HIS A 16 -4.51 -9.38 -3.69
CA HIS A 16 -4.17 -8.61 -2.49
C HIS A 16 -3.72 -9.48 -1.33
N MET A 17 -2.68 -9.02 -0.62
CA MET A 17 -2.36 -9.49 0.72
C MET A 17 -3.10 -8.66 1.77
N TYR A 18 -3.33 -9.24 2.94
CA TYR A 18 -3.74 -8.49 4.13
C TYR A 18 -2.61 -8.47 5.13
N GLU A 19 -2.01 -7.29 5.30
CA GLU A 19 -0.94 -7.02 6.23
C GLU A 19 -1.31 -7.36 7.67
N THR A 20 -0.30 -7.71 8.47
CA THR A 20 -0.48 -7.82 9.91
C THR A 20 -0.46 -6.46 10.58
N ALA A 21 -1.02 -6.44 11.78
CA ALA A 21 -0.91 -5.39 12.79
C ALA A 21 0.38 -4.54 12.73
N ASP A 22 1.52 -5.22 12.71
CA ASP A 22 2.84 -4.65 12.88
C ASP A 22 3.51 -4.24 11.57
N ALA A 23 2.88 -4.43 10.41
CA ALA A 23 3.51 -4.26 9.10
C ALA A 23 4.15 -2.88 8.87
N LEU A 24 3.53 -1.82 9.40
CA LEU A 24 4.03 -0.45 9.30
C LEU A 24 5.04 -0.07 10.40
N THR A 25 5.14 -0.89 11.44
CA THR A 25 5.84 -0.51 12.69
C THR A 25 7.03 -1.40 13.01
N LYS A 26 7.06 -2.64 12.53
CA LYS A 26 8.07 -3.65 12.89
C LYS A 26 9.49 -3.18 12.59
N PHE A 27 9.67 -2.52 11.44
CA PHE A 27 10.95 -2.00 10.95
C PHE A 27 11.03 -0.47 11.00
N LEU A 28 10.03 0.19 11.58
CA LEU A 28 10.01 1.64 11.63
C LEU A 28 11.09 2.16 12.59
N PRO A 29 11.98 3.09 12.17
CA PRO A 29 12.99 3.64 13.05
C PRO A 29 12.40 4.26 14.32
N GLU A 30 13.07 4.08 15.46
CA GLU A 30 12.56 4.49 16.78
C GLU A 30 12.17 5.98 16.83
N LYS A 31 12.89 6.86 16.10
CA LYS A 31 12.57 8.29 16.00
C LYS A 31 11.16 8.58 15.46
N TYR A 32 10.55 7.65 14.71
CA TYR A 32 9.21 7.77 14.15
C TYR A 32 8.15 6.94 14.89
N SER A 33 8.53 6.19 15.93
CA SER A 33 7.63 5.31 16.69
C SER A 33 6.46 6.03 17.38
N ARG A 34 6.52 7.37 17.48
CA ARG A 34 5.50 8.24 18.11
C ARG A 34 4.84 9.21 17.12
N ALA A 35 4.99 9.01 15.82
CA ALA A 35 4.46 9.92 14.81
C ALA A 35 2.91 9.90 14.69
N GLY A 36 2.25 8.93 15.33
CA GLY A 36 0.80 8.94 15.54
C GLY A 36 0.43 9.53 16.91
N GLU A 37 -0.56 10.43 16.96
CA GLU A 37 -1.11 10.93 18.21
C GLU A 37 -1.91 9.82 18.92
N ASN A 38 -1.23 9.01 19.72
CA ASN A 38 -1.87 8.05 20.61
C ASN A 38 -2.41 8.76 21.87
N THR A 39 -3.37 9.66 21.69
CA THR A 39 -3.98 10.46 22.77
C THR A 39 -4.61 9.62 23.88
N GLU A 40 -4.96 8.37 23.57
CA GLU A 40 -5.62 7.43 24.48
C GLU A 40 -4.65 6.42 25.13
N GLY A 41 -3.36 6.47 24.81
CA GLY A 41 -2.35 5.58 25.39
C GLY A 41 -2.53 4.10 25.03
N LEU A 42 -3.26 3.81 23.95
CA LEU A 42 -3.53 2.47 23.45
C LEU A 42 -2.25 1.78 22.97
N THR A 43 -2.14 0.49 23.18
CA THR A 43 -1.11 -0.31 22.49
C THR A 43 -1.37 -0.30 20.98
N LEU A 44 -0.34 -0.52 20.15
CA LEU A 44 -0.50 -0.63 18.69
C LEU A 44 -1.61 -1.62 18.32
N ARG A 45 -1.72 -2.74 19.04
CA ARG A 45 -2.77 -3.75 18.88
C ARG A 45 -4.18 -3.22 19.17
N GLU A 46 -4.33 -2.33 20.14
CA GLU A 46 -5.62 -1.72 20.48
C GLU A 46 -6.02 -0.66 19.46
N MET A 47 -5.07 0.09 18.91
CA MET A 47 -5.29 1.07 17.84
C MET A 47 -5.77 0.42 16.53
N GLN A 48 -5.34 -0.81 16.24
CA GLN A 48 -5.62 -1.52 14.99
C GLN A 48 -7.04 -2.12 14.91
N GLY A 49 -7.79 -2.17 16.01
CA GLY A 49 -9.15 -2.72 16.03
C GLY A 49 -9.24 -4.21 15.71
N LYS A 50 -10.42 -4.68 15.27
CA LYS A 50 -10.62 -6.09 14.88
C LYS A 50 -10.02 -6.34 13.50
N SER A 51 -9.20 -7.38 13.39
CA SER A 51 -8.71 -7.90 12.11
C SER A 51 -9.86 -8.22 11.15
N VAL A 52 -9.74 -7.81 9.90
CA VAL A 52 -10.64 -8.26 8.82
C VAL A 52 -10.47 -9.77 8.66
N GLU A 53 -11.59 -10.51 8.72
CA GLU A 53 -11.60 -11.92 8.38
C GLU A 53 -11.25 -12.05 6.90
N ALA A 54 -10.14 -12.71 6.59
CA ALA A 54 -9.63 -12.85 5.24
C ALA A 54 -9.21 -14.29 4.98
N PRO A 55 -9.34 -14.79 3.73
CA PRO A 55 -8.91 -16.14 3.38
C PRO A 55 -7.43 -16.40 3.72
N ALA A 56 -7.07 -17.64 4.04
CA ALA A 56 -5.68 -17.99 4.35
C ALA A 56 -4.69 -17.60 3.23
N ALA A 57 -5.13 -17.67 1.97
CA ALA A 57 -4.37 -17.29 0.79
C ALA A 57 -3.92 -15.82 0.76
N THR A 58 -4.52 -14.94 1.57
CA THR A 58 -4.14 -13.53 1.65
C THR A 58 -3.17 -13.23 2.79
N ARG A 59 -2.69 -14.25 3.51
CA ARG A 59 -1.86 -14.07 4.72
C ARG A 59 -0.42 -14.50 4.53
N LYS A 60 -0.14 -15.46 3.65
CA LYS A 60 1.20 -15.95 3.35
C LYS A 60 1.28 -16.58 1.96
N PRO A 61 2.46 -16.58 1.32
CA PRO A 61 2.59 -16.98 -0.07
C PRO A 61 2.34 -18.48 -0.31
N GLU A 62 2.60 -19.37 0.66
CA GLU A 62 2.40 -20.82 0.46
C GLU A 62 0.91 -21.17 0.33
N ASP A 63 0.05 -20.47 1.07
CA ASP A 63 -1.40 -20.66 0.96
C ASP A 63 -1.95 -19.95 -0.28
N ARG A 64 -1.30 -18.87 -0.73
CA ARG A 64 -1.60 -18.25 -2.02
C ARG A 64 -1.38 -19.22 -3.17
N VAL A 65 -0.23 -19.88 -3.22
CA VAL A 65 0.10 -20.83 -4.31
C VAL A 65 -0.94 -21.95 -4.40
N LYS A 66 -1.37 -22.52 -3.26
CA LYS A 66 -2.44 -23.55 -3.25
C LYS A 66 -3.75 -23.04 -3.84
N GLU A 67 -4.08 -21.78 -3.55
CA GLU A 67 -5.29 -21.16 -4.08
C GLU A 67 -5.16 -20.88 -5.59
N LEU A 68 -3.99 -20.45 -6.08
CA LEU A 68 -3.72 -20.32 -7.51
C LEU A 68 -3.86 -21.67 -8.22
N ASP A 69 -3.33 -22.76 -7.65
CA ASP A 69 -3.47 -24.11 -8.20
C ASP A 69 -4.94 -24.56 -8.25
N ARG A 70 -5.72 -24.24 -7.22
CA ARG A 70 -7.17 -24.50 -7.19
C ARG A 70 -7.90 -23.73 -8.30
N GLN A 71 -7.49 -22.48 -8.53
CA GLN A 71 -8.07 -21.58 -9.53
C GLN A 71 -7.53 -21.81 -10.95
N GLY A 72 -6.50 -22.65 -11.14
CA GLY A 72 -5.85 -22.80 -12.44
C GLY A 72 -5.09 -21.54 -12.88
N VAL A 73 -4.67 -20.70 -11.94
CA VAL A 73 -3.86 -19.50 -12.20
C VAL A 73 -2.38 -19.86 -12.15
N VAL A 74 -1.65 -19.45 -13.18
CA VAL A 74 -0.22 -19.71 -13.33
C VAL A 74 0.59 -18.74 -12.49
N GLU A 75 0.37 -17.44 -12.60
CA GLU A 75 1.12 -16.44 -11.83
C GLU A 75 0.18 -15.32 -11.39
N ALA A 76 0.54 -14.63 -10.30
CA ALA A 76 -0.22 -13.49 -9.82
C ALA A 76 0.68 -12.32 -9.38
N LEU A 77 0.24 -11.09 -9.68
CA LEU A 77 0.71 -9.90 -8.97
C LEU A 77 0.03 -9.81 -7.62
N ASN A 78 0.78 -9.49 -6.56
CA ASN A 78 0.27 -9.41 -5.19
C ASN A 78 0.55 -8.04 -4.58
N TYR A 79 -0.51 -7.28 -4.35
CA TYR A 79 -0.50 -5.90 -3.88
C TYR A 79 -0.66 -5.82 -2.35
N PRO A 80 0.00 -4.85 -1.70
CA PRO A 80 -0.33 -4.45 -0.33
C PRO A 80 -1.73 -3.83 -0.28
N THR A 81 -2.48 -4.08 0.79
CA THR A 81 -3.81 -3.46 1.00
C THR A 81 -3.67 -2.18 1.82
N LEU A 82 -2.94 -2.22 2.94
CA LEU A 82 -2.66 -1.05 3.77
C LEU A 82 -1.70 -0.07 3.10
N GLY A 83 -0.76 -0.56 2.28
CA GLY A 83 0.20 0.31 1.57
C GLY A 83 -0.46 1.45 0.78
N SER A 84 -1.63 1.19 0.20
CA SER A 84 -2.43 2.15 -0.57
C SER A 84 -2.94 3.36 0.24
N LEU A 85 -2.90 3.27 1.57
CA LEU A 85 -3.49 4.21 2.53
C LEU A 85 -2.45 5.11 3.22
N VAL A 86 -1.22 4.61 3.36
CA VAL A 86 -0.17 5.22 4.20
C VAL A 86 0.36 6.51 3.59
N GLU A 87 0.65 6.50 2.30
CA GLU A 87 1.33 7.62 1.64
C GLU A 87 0.53 8.92 1.70
N HIS A 88 -0.80 8.85 1.58
CA HIS A 88 -1.62 10.05 1.67
C HIS A 88 -1.70 10.57 3.11
N SER A 89 -1.91 9.70 4.10
CA SER A 89 -2.14 10.17 5.47
C SER A 89 -0.87 10.66 6.17
N SER A 90 0.30 10.23 5.69
CA SER A 90 1.61 10.70 6.18
C SER A 90 2.22 11.80 5.30
N ALA A 91 1.51 12.24 4.24
CA ALA A 91 2.04 13.14 3.22
C ALA A 91 2.54 14.49 3.75
N ASP A 92 2.04 14.96 4.90
CA ASP A 92 2.51 16.21 5.54
C ASP A 92 3.94 16.10 6.10
N ASP A 93 4.46 14.88 6.28
CA ASP A 93 5.84 14.59 6.64
C ASP A 93 6.46 13.61 5.60
N PRO A 94 7.10 14.13 4.53
CA PRO A 94 7.77 13.33 3.51
C PRO A 94 8.79 12.33 4.07
N GLN A 95 9.51 12.72 5.13
CA GLN A 95 10.55 11.89 5.72
C GLN A 95 9.95 10.72 6.52
N LEU A 96 8.82 10.96 7.20
CA LEU A 96 8.02 9.90 7.81
C LEU A 96 7.44 8.96 6.74
N THR A 97 6.88 9.52 5.66
CA THR A 97 6.29 8.75 4.56
C THR A 97 7.31 7.77 3.99
N LEU A 98 8.50 8.26 3.64
CA LEU A 98 9.60 7.43 3.13
C LEU A 98 10.00 6.33 4.13
N ALA A 99 10.07 6.64 5.42
CA ALA A 99 10.45 5.67 6.45
C ALA A 99 9.40 4.58 6.66
N ILE A 100 8.09 4.91 6.63
CA ILE A 100 7.03 3.91 6.75
C ILE A 100 7.00 3.02 5.51
N ILE A 101 7.19 3.59 4.31
CA ILE A 101 7.21 2.83 3.07
C ILE A 101 8.36 1.84 3.05
N HIS A 102 9.56 2.26 3.44
CA HIS A 102 10.69 1.34 3.56
C HIS A 102 10.41 0.22 4.59
N ALA A 103 9.90 0.58 5.77
CA ALA A 103 9.55 -0.40 6.80
C ALA A 103 8.50 -1.42 6.34
N LEU A 104 7.52 -0.96 5.55
CA LEU A 104 6.52 -1.83 4.93
C LEU A 104 7.17 -2.75 3.87
N ASN A 105 8.08 -2.24 3.04
CA ASN A 105 8.80 -3.05 2.06
C ASN A 105 9.66 -4.13 2.73
N GLU A 106 10.34 -3.81 3.83
CA GLU A 106 11.07 -4.80 4.65
C GLU A 106 10.12 -5.87 5.21
N TRP A 107 8.96 -5.46 5.73
CA TRP A 107 7.94 -6.39 6.23
C TRP A 107 7.40 -7.28 5.11
N ILE A 108 7.08 -6.71 3.94
CA ILE A 108 6.63 -7.46 2.77
C ILE A 108 7.69 -8.49 2.36
N HIS A 109 8.94 -8.07 2.26
CA HIS A 109 10.03 -8.95 1.86
C HIS A 109 10.20 -10.12 2.85
N GLU A 110 10.12 -9.86 4.16
CA GLU A 110 10.22 -10.92 5.17
C GLU A 110 9.04 -11.92 5.11
N HIS A 111 7.81 -11.45 4.92
CA HIS A 111 6.61 -12.28 5.06
C HIS A 111 6.15 -12.92 3.76
N TRP A 112 6.43 -12.28 2.62
CA TRP A 112 5.99 -12.70 1.29
C TRP A 112 7.15 -12.94 0.33
N GLY A 113 8.24 -12.18 0.47
CA GLY A 113 9.22 -12.00 -0.59
C GLY A 113 8.65 -11.24 -1.79
N PHE A 114 9.51 -10.79 -2.70
CA PHE A 114 9.06 -10.12 -3.94
C PHE A 114 8.84 -11.08 -5.10
N ASP A 115 9.43 -12.26 -5.04
CA ASP A 115 9.20 -13.37 -5.95
C ASP A 115 9.10 -14.66 -5.14
N HIS A 116 7.89 -15.21 -5.03
CA HIS A 116 7.68 -16.51 -4.40
C HIS A 116 7.48 -17.58 -5.48
N LEU A 117 8.50 -18.42 -5.65
CA LEU A 117 8.52 -19.59 -6.54
C LEU A 117 8.28 -19.26 -8.03
N GLY A 118 8.43 -18.01 -8.46
CA GLY A 118 8.01 -17.58 -9.81
C GLY A 118 6.50 -17.69 -10.01
N ARG A 119 5.70 -17.61 -8.94
CA ARG A 119 4.23 -17.77 -8.95
C ARG A 119 3.50 -16.56 -8.37
N VAL A 120 4.10 -15.89 -7.39
CA VAL A 120 3.51 -14.72 -6.72
C VAL A 120 4.55 -13.62 -6.74
N PHE A 121 4.28 -12.56 -7.49
CA PHE A 121 5.14 -11.39 -7.60
C PHE A 121 4.57 -10.27 -6.74
N THR A 122 5.16 -10.07 -5.57
CA THR A 122 4.69 -9.07 -4.63
C THR A 122 5.26 -7.70 -4.97
N THR A 123 4.45 -6.66 -4.94
CA THR A 123 4.80 -5.31 -5.41
C THR A 123 5.32 -4.43 -4.26
N PRO A 124 6.64 -4.28 -4.03
CA PRO A 124 7.15 -3.24 -3.14
C PRO A 124 6.79 -1.85 -3.66
N ILE A 125 6.74 -0.88 -2.76
CA ILE A 125 6.28 0.48 -3.05
C ILE A 125 7.47 1.42 -3.21
N ILE A 126 7.46 2.25 -4.25
CA ILE A 126 8.43 3.36 -4.41
C ILE A 126 7.67 4.67 -4.21
N ASN A 127 7.95 5.35 -3.11
CA ASN A 127 7.38 6.67 -2.84
C ASN A 127 8.24 7.77 -3.47
N LEU A 128 7.58 8.78 -4.01
CA LEU A 128 8.19 9.83 -4.83
C LEU A 128 8.39 11.17 -4.10
N SER A 129 8.33 11.20 -2.76
CA SER A 129 8.40 12.49 -2.04
C SER A 129 9.78 13.15 -2.17
N GLU A 130 10.82 12.33 -2.41
CA GLU A 130 12.18 12.77 -2.75
C GLU A 130 12.78 11.86 -3.82
N VAL A 131 13.22 12.43 -4.94
CA VAL A 131 13.76 11.67 -6.09
C VAL A 131 14.96 10.82 -5.69
N ASP A 132 15.90 11.39 -4.95
CA ASP A 132 17.08 10.67 -4.46
C ASP A 132 16.71 9.51 -3.53
N ALA A 133 15.64 9.66 -2.74
CA ALA A 133 15.15 8.59 -1.87
C ALA A 133 14.45 7.49 -2.67
N ALA A 134 13.65 7.87 -3.68
CA ALA A 134 13.02 6.92 -4.59
C ALA A 134 14.05 6.09 -5.36
N GLN A 135 15.18 6.69 -5.78
CA GLN A 135 16.28 5.97 -6.44
C GLN A 135 16.99 4.99 -5.49
N ARG A 136 17.18 5.36 -4.22
CA ARG A 136 17.71 4.43 -3.20
C ARG A 136 16.76 3.27 -2.93
N GLU A 137 15.46 3.55 -2.88
CA GLU A 137 14.45 2.51 -2.70
C GLU A 137 14.40 1.58 -3.92
N LEU A 138 14.52 2.12 -5.13
CA LEU A 138 14.65 1.35 -6.37
C LEU A 138 15.85 0.39 -6.32
N GLU A 139 17.03 0.88 -5.93
CA GLU A 139 18.23 0.04 -5.74
C GLU A 139 17.96 -1.07 -4.72
N TRP A 140 17.38 -0.72 -3.57
CA TRP A 140 17.09 -1.69 -2.51
C TRP A 140 16.11 -2.78 -2.97
N VAL A 141 14.99 -2.43 -3.64
CA VAL A 141 14.02 -3.45 -4.08
C VAL A 141 14.59 -4.37 -5.16
N LEU A 142 15.46 -3.85 -6.03
CA LEU A 142 16.16 -4.65 -7.05
C LEU A 142 17.14 -5.63 -6.42
N ASP A 143 17.93 -5.18 -5.43
CA ASP A 143 18.85 -6.03 -4.68
C ASP A 143 18.13 -7.17 -3.92
N HIS A 144 16.86 -6.96 -3.59
CA HIS A 144 15.98 -7.93 -2.94
C HIS A 144 15.11 -8.72 -3.93
N GLY A 145 15.38 -8.61 -5.23
CA GLY A 145 14.82 -9.48 -6.26
C GLY A 145 13.44 -9.10 -6.77
N ALA A 146 13.01 -7.85 -6.58
CA ALA A 146 11.73 -7.36 -7.10
C ALA A 146 11.63 -7.53 -8.63
N LYS A 147 10.47 -8.01 -9.08
CA LYS A 147 10.14 -8.17 -10.52
C LYS A 147 9.19 -7.10 -11.05
N VAL A 148 8.66 -6.29 -10.14
CA VAL A 148 7.67 -5.24 -10.35
C VAL A 148 7.72 -4.31 -9.14
N ALA A 149 7.37 -3.04 -9.30
CA ALA A 149 7.18 -2.12 -8.18
C ALA A 149 5.90 -1.29 -8.35
N LEU A 150 5.31 -0.89 -7.23
CA LEU A 150 4.10 -0.09 -7.15
C LEU A 150 4.47 1.39 -6.94
N ILE A 151 3.88 2.27 -7.74
CA ILE A 151 3.88 3.71 -7.51
C ILE A 151 2.43 4.18 -7.39
N LYS A 152 2.14 5.03 -6.39
CA LYS A 152 0.81 5.61 -6.19
C LYS A 152 0.36 6.41 -7.42
N PRO A 153 -0.83 6.16 -7.98
CA PRO A 153 -1.38 6.93 -9.11
C PRO A 153 -1.92 8.30 -8.69
N GLY A 154 -1.06 9.19 -8.21
CA GLY A 154 -1.47 10.55 -7.88
C GLY A 154 -0.30 11.45 -7.52
N PRO A 155 -0.56 12.75 -7.31
CA PRO A 155 0.48 13.68 -6.91
C PRO A 155 1.12 13.25 -5.60
N VAL A 156 2.38 13.61 -5.43
CA VAL A 156 3.19 13.29 -4.26
C VAL A 156 3.57 14.57 -3.55
N ASN A 157 3.48 14.59 -2.22
CA ASN A 157 3.86 15.75 -1.44
C ASN A 157 5.34 15.65 -1.09
N GLY A 158 6.15 16.56 -1.62
CA GLY A 158 7.56 16.68 -1.28
C GLY A 158 7.82 17.91 -0.40
N LEU A 159 9.09 18.28 -0.26
CA LEU A 159 9.52 19.48 0.48
C LEU A 159 8.96 20.80 -0.08
N HIS A 160 8.52 20.80 -1.33
CA HIS A 160 8.00 21.97 -2.05
C HIS A 160 6.50 21.88 -2.37
N GLY A 161 5.79 20.96 -1.71
CA GLY A 161 4.37 20.74 -1.89
C GLY A 161 4.06 19.60 -2.85
N TRP A 162 2.80 19.56 -3.27
CA TRP A 162 2.24 18.51 -4.13
C TRP A 162 2.70 18.67 -5.58
N LEU A 163 3.36 17.65 -6.10
CA LEU A 163 3.89 17.62 -7.46
C LEU A 163 3.34 16.43 -8.24
N SER A 164 3.18 16.62 -9.55
CA SER A 164 2.84 15.52 -10.45
C SER A 164 4.09 14.67 -10.67
N PRO A 165 3.99 13.33 -10.56
CA PRO A 165 5.13 12.45 -10.82
C PRO A 165 5.61 12.48 -12.28
N ALA A 166 4.89 13.17 -13.18
CA ALA A 166 5.26 13.37 -14.58
C ALA A 166 6.05 14.66 -14.85
N LEU A 167 6.48 15.40 -13.82
CA LEU A 167 7.30 16.60 -13.98
C LEU A 167 8.79 16.25 -14.20
N PRO A 168 9.56 17.12 -14.90
CA PRO A 168 10.95 16.82 -15.29
C PRO A 168 11.92 16.53 -14.15
N GLU A 169 11.62 17.02 -12.96
CA GLU A 169 12.32 16.68 -11.70
C GLU A 169 12.37 15.18 -11.42
N PHE A 170 11.37 14.40 -11.87
CA PHE A 170 11.30 12.95 -11.71
C PHE A 170 11.99 12.17 -12.85
N ASP A 171 12.40 12.84 -13.93
CA ASP A 171 13.07 12.22 -15.08
C ASP A 171 14.29 11.36 -14.69
N PRO A 172 15.13 11.74 -13.70
CA PRO A 172 16.24 10.88 -13.26
C PRO A 172 15.77 9.51 -12.78
N LEU A 173 14.71 9.45 -11.97
CA LEU A 173 14.13 8.19 -11.51
C LEU A 173 13.54 7.40 -12.69
N TRP A 174 12.75 8.05 -13.56
CA TRP A 174 12.13 7.37 -14.70
C TRP A 174 13.16 6.78 -15.66
N ARG A 175 14.26 7.50 -15.91
CA ARG A 175 15.38 7.00 -16.69
C ARG A 175 16.02 5.77 -16.04
N ASP A 176 16.19 5.79 -14.72
CA ASP A 176 16.82 4.67 -14.02
C ASP A 176 15.90 3.43 -14.01
N ILE A 177 14.59 3.62 -13.81
CA ILE A 177 13.55 2.58 -13.94
C ILE A 177 13.54 1.98 -15.36
N GLU A 178 13.58 2.83 -16.39
CA GLU A 178 13.65 2.39 -17.79
C GLU A 178 14.93 1.57 -18.05
N ALA A 179 16.08 2.04 -17.55
CA ALA A 179 17.37 1.40 -17.76
C ALA A 179 17.45 -0.02 -17.17
N VAL A 180 16.79 -0.24 -16.01
CA VAL A 180 16.73 -1.57 -15.38
C VAL A 180 15.59 -2.44 -15.89
N GLY A 181 14.65 -1.85 -16.66
CA GLY A 181 13.50 -2.56 -17.22
C GLY A 181 12.50 -3.06 -16.18
N LEU A 182 12.40 -2.40 -15.02
CA LEU A 182 11.47 -2.78 -13.95
C LEU A 182 10.06 -2.27 -14.29
N PRO A 183 9.06 -3.15 -14.44
CA PRO A 183 7.68 -2.72 -14.62
C PRO A 183 7.19 -1.96 -13.40
N ILE A 184 6.61 -0.78 -13.64
CA ILE A 184 5.91 0.01 -12.62
C ILE A 184 4.41 -0.19 -12.81
N VAL A 185 3.75 -0.67 -11.76
CA VAL A 185 2.29 -0.78 -11.72
C VAL A 185 1.70 0.40 -10.95
N LEU A 186 0.54 0.84 -11.41
CA LEU A 186 -0.26 1.88 -10.79
C LEU A 186 -1.56 1.24 -10.32
N HIS A 187 -1.72 1.10 -9.00
CA HIS A 187 -2.88 0.45 -8.39
C HIS A 187 -3.76 1.47 -7.69
N ALA A 188 -5.08 1.26 -7.71
CA ALA A 188 -6.03 2.14 -7.04
C ALA A 188 -5.62 2.40 -5.56
N SER A 189 -5.61 3.67 -5.19
CA SER A 189 -5.13 4.19 -3.90
C SER A 189 -6.03 5.34 -3.44
N TYR A 190 -5.71 5.99 -2.32
CA TYR A 190 -6.35 7.25 -1.90
C TYR A 190 -5.64 8.48 -2.51
N PRO A 191 -6.07 9.03 -3.67
CA PRO A 191 -5.51 10.25 -4.20
C PRO A 191 -6.03 11.49 -3.43
N PRO A 192 -5.26 12.59 -3.37
CA PRO A 192 -5.75 13.87 -2.85
C PRO A 192 -6.94 14.46 -3.63
N LEU A 193 -7.25 13.90 -4.81
CA LEU A 193 -8.42 14.27 -5.57
C LEU A 193 -9.72 13.88 -4.84
N ASP A 194 -9.69 12.82 -4.03
CA ASP A 194 -10.85 12.41 -3.24
C ASP A 194 -11.23 13.50 -2.24
N ASP A 195 -10.27 14.20 -1.62
CA ASP A 195 -10.55 15.36 -0.77
C ASP A 195 -11.25 16.48 -1.55
N TYR A 196 -10.91 16.69 -2.83
CA TYR A 196 -11.56 17.69 -3.66
C TYR A 196 -12.99 17.27 -4.04
N VAL A 197 -13.19 15.99 -4.38
CA VAL A 197 -14.52 15.42 -4.68
C VAL A 197 -15.42 15.47 -3.43
N ASN A 198 -14.89 15.07 -2.27
CA ASN A 198 -15.61 15.04 -1.00
C ASN A 198 -16.07 16.43 -0.54
N LYS A 199 -15.42 17.53 -0.98
CA LYS A 199 -15.92 18.89 -0.71
C LYS A 199 -17.26 19.21 -1.39
N TRP A 200 -17.57 18.53 -2.49
CA TRP A 200 -18.85 18.67 -3.20
C TRP A 200 -19.91 17.71 -2.68
N GLU A 201 -19.50 16.68 -1.94
CA GLU A 201 -20.38 15.72 -1.28
C GLU A 201 -20.83 16.21 0.10
N PRO A 202 -22.04 15.84 0.57
CA PRO A 202 -22.47 16.15 1.93
C PRO A 202 -21.50 15.53 2.97
N PRO A 203 -21.28 16.16 4.15
CA PRO A 203 -20.39 15.64 5.22
C PRO A 203 -20.72 14.24 5.75
N ARG A 204 -21.88 13.68 5.37
CA ARG A 204 -22.38 12.38 5.82
C ARG A 204 -21.83 11.21 5.00
N THR A 205 -20.98 11.47 4.02
CA THR A 205 -20.48 10.45 3.10
C THR A 205 -19.35 9.68 3.78
N TYR A 206 -19.51 8.36 3.88
CA TYR A 206 -18.55 7.47 4.51
C TYR A 206 -17.28 7.38 3.65
N ASP A 207 -16.19 8.01 4.08
CA ASP A 207 -14.88 7.87 3.44
C ASP A 207 -14.21 6.59 3.93
N PHE A 208 -14.48 5.50 3.22
CA PHE A 208 -13.91 4.19 3.57
C PHE A 208 -12.38 4.18 3.49
N ILE A 209 -11.78 4.95 2.59
CA ILE A 209 -10.35 4.84 2.29
C ILE A 209 -9.56 5.76 3.22
N GLY A 210 -9.86 7.06 3.26
CA GLY A 210 -9.11 8.04 4.06
C GLY A 210 -9.28 7.88 5.57
N ASP A 211 -10.49 7.65 6.06
CA ASP A 211 -10.72 7.54 7.52
C ASP A 211 -10.20 6.21 8.10
N ASN A 212 -10.20 5.12 7.33
CA ASN A 212 -9.58 3.86 7.78
C ASN A 212 -8.05 3.98 7.81
N ALA A 213 -7.44 4.65 6.84
CA ALA A 213 -6.00 4.94 6.83
C ALA A 213 -5.57 5.67 8.11
N ARG A 214 -6.25 6.77 8.43
CA ARG A 214 -5.98 7.60 9.62
C ARG A 214 -6.10 6.79 10.91
N ARG A 215 -7.13 5.94 11.04
CA ARG A 215 -7.28 5.02 12.19
C ARG A 215 -6.08 4.10 12.36
N PHE A 216 -5.63 3.46 11.28
CA PHE A 216 -4.49 2.55 11.35
C PHE A 216 -3.18 3.23 11.77
N MET A 217 -3.01 4.51 11.42
CA MET A 217 -1.83 5.31 11.78
C MET A 217 -1.97 6.08 13.11
N GLY A 218 -3.11 5.98 13.80
CA GLY A 218 -3.34 6.78 15.02
C GLY A 218 -3.44 8.27 14.75
N LEU A 219 -3.92 8.66 13.58
CA LEU A 219 -4.14 10.06 13.19
C LEU A 219 -5.63 10.42 13.40
N PRO A 220 -5.95 11.69 13.72
CA PRO A 220 -7.34 12.15 13.79
C PRO A 220 -8.10 11.89 12.48
N ILE A 221 -9.31 11.31 12.62
CA ILE A 221 -10.27 11.13 11.53
C ILE A 221 -10.64 12.51 10.98
N ALA A 222 -10.67 12.65 9.65
CA ALA A 222 -10.95 13.94 9.03
C ALA A 222 -12.45 14.26 9.00
N ASN A 223 -13.30 13.23 8.91
CA ASN A 223 -14.75 13.41 8.94
C ASN A 223 -15.25 13.74 10.37
N PRO A 224 -15.83 14.93 10.61
CA PRO A 224 -16.32 15.33 11.92
C PRO A 224 -17.67 14.69 12.30
N ASP A 225 -18.33 13.96 11.40
CA ASP A 225 -19.64 13.34 11.66
C ASP A 225 -19.51 12.03 12.46
N PRO A 226 -20.05 11.94 13.69
CA PRO A 226 -20.03 10.71 14.49
C PRO A 226 -20.71 9.51 13.80
N ALA A 227 -21.62 9.74 12.84
CA ALA A 227 -22.29 8.69 12.09
C ALA A 227 -21.40 8.06 11.00
N ALA A 228 -20.41 8.81 10.48
CA ALA A 228 -19.42 8.31 9.52
C ALA A 228 -18.43 7.30 10.14
N LEU A 229 -18.49 7.09 11.45
CA LEU A 229 -17.77 6.00 12.12
C LEU A 229 -18.28 4.61 11.73
N ARG A 230 -19.49 4.50 11.17
CA ARG A 230 -20.14 3.24 10.85
C ARG A 230 -20.35 3.15 9.34
N ALA A 231 -20.02 2.00 8.75
CA ALA A 231 -20.37 1.73 7.37
C ALA A 231 -21.89 1.92 7.18
N PRO A 232 -22.34 2.49 6.05
CA PRO A 232 -23.77 2.69 5.80
C PRO A 232 -24.49 1.35 5.89
N ALA A 233 -25.54 1.30 6.73
CA ALA A 233 -26.42 0.14 6.76
C ALA A 233 -27.10 0.04 5.39
N HIS A 234 -26.88 -1.06 4.68
CA HIS A 234 -27.61 -1.33 3.44
C HIS A 234 -29.11 -1.27 3.74
N ALA A 235 -29.82 -0.38 3.03
CA ALA A 235 -31.28 -0.35 3.04
C ALA A 235 -31.85 -1.56 2.28
#